data_AF-A0AAV4GRT9-F1
#
_entry.id   AF-A0AAV4GRT9-F1
#
_cell.length_a   1.000
_cell.length_b   1.000
_cell.length_c   1.000
_cell.angle_alpha   90.00
_cell.angle_beta   90.00
_cell.angle_gamma   90.00
#
_symmetry.space_group_name_H-M   'P 1'
#
loop_
_entity.id
_entity.type
_entity.pdbx_description
1 polymer ?
#
loop_
_entity_poly.entity_id
_entity_poly.type
_entity_poly.pdbx_seq_one_letter_code
_entity_poly.pdbx_strand_id
1 'polypeptide(L)'
;MSFVTDHSFINLCHAAEREITVKPRKPAPWITPAVKAAKQKQRQAERQWRKLGTQVHRDIYIHHRKNTKSIVVAEKRQYLNEKVLSSGSSKELFSLTNQLLGKEKKATLPDSVPCDKLCENLMSFFVDKIDTIRSNLCLENGIQFPPCEEFHGQFLSEFKLVNESQVKEIILSSPKKSCPLDPLPSALFFQCLDVLLPHITTIINDSLLFGCVPNELKESLIKPLLKKDDLDRNVYKNYRPVSNLPFLSKILEKVVLKQLMEHLAKNDLVEELQSAYKPLHSTETALLKVTTDLLNATDEGLVSVLALLDLSAAFDTIDHHILLDRLKITFGISETALCWFSSYISNRHQSVIIENEKSPDSAIVVTGDLNHHTLGKDLTNFHQYAKGTAF
;
A
#
# COMPACT_ATOMS: atom_id res chain seq x y z
N MET A 1 -0.84 89.88 19.69
CA MET A 1 -1.96 89.02 19.29
C MET A 1 -1.38 87.77 18.64
N SER A 2 -1.09 86.76 19.45
CA SER A 2 -0.60 85.45 19.00
C SER A 2 -1.80 84.53 18.81
N PHE A 3 -2.08 84.16 17.57
CA PHE A 3 -3.06 83.13 17.26
C PHE A 3 -2.43 81.76 17.58
N VAL A 4 -2.90 81.13 18.65
CA VAL A 4 -2.64 79.72 18.93
C VAL A 4 -3.53 78.91 18.00
N THR A 5 -2.94 78.28 16.98
CA THR A 5 -3.61 77.26 16.17
C THR A 5 -3.70 75.99 17.00
N ASP A 6 -4.81 75.85 17.73
CA ASP A 6 -5.13 74.65 18.47
C ASP A 6 -5.56 73.54 17.49
N HIS A 7 -4.58 72.78 17.00
CA HIS A 7 -4.79 71.62 16.13
C HIS A 7 -5.36 70.39 16.88
N SER A 8 -5.78 70.53 18.14
CA SER A 8 -6.28 69.41 18.96
C SER A 8 -7.72 68.97 18.66
N PHE A 9 -8.48 69.73 17.86
CA PHE A 9 -9.91 69.47 17.63
C PHE A 9 -10.27 68.51 16.49
N ILE A 10 -9.32 68.09 15.64
CA ILE A 10 -9.61 67.21 14.48
C ILE A 10 -9.53 65.71 14.82
N ASN A 11 -9.06 65.33 16.01
CA ASN A 11 -8.83 63.92 16.37
C ASN A 11 -9.95 63.22 17.15
N LEU A 12 -11.16 63.80 17.23
CA LEU A 12 -12.21 63.29 18.13
C LEU A 12 -13.54 63.03 17.43
N CYS A 13 -13.53 62.32 16.31
CA CYS A 13 -14.73 61.69 15.72
C CYS A 13 -14.34 60.56 14.74
N HIS A 14 -13.51 59.59 15.14
CA HIS A 14 -13.45 58.32 14.42
C HIS A 14 -14.51 57.38 15.03
N ALA A 15 -15.37 56.81 14.19
CA ALA A 15 -16.34 55.81 14.61
C ALA A 15 -15.60 54.63 15.27
N ALA A 16 -16.14 54.08 16.36
CA ALA A 16 -15.50 53.03 17.14
C ALA A 16 -15.00 51.89 16.23
N GLU A 17 -13.70 51.61 16.30
CA GLU A 17 -13.10 50.51 15.56
C GLU A 17 -13.71 49.19 16.03
N ARG A 18 -14.29 48.46 15.08
CA ARG A 18 -14.96 47.19 15.35
C ARG A 18 -14.03 46.07 14.89
N GLU A 19 -13.41 45.38 15.84
CA GLU A 19 -12.70 44.15 15.53
C GLU A 19 -13.69 43.08 15.06
N ILE A 20 -13.49 42.60 13.83
CA ILE A 20 -14.26 41.50 13.26
C ILE A 20 -13.30 40.32 13.11
N THR A 21 -13.47 39.29 13.93
CA THR A 21 -12.74 38.04 13.77
C THR A 21 -13.22 37.32 12.51
N VAL A 22 -12.46 37.42 11.41
CA VAL A 22 -12.71 36.66 10.19
C VAL A 22 -12.06 35.28 10.34
N LYS A 23 -12.84 34.27 10.73
CA LYS A 23 -12.37 32.88 10.67
C LYS A 23 -12.33 32.43 9.20
N PRO A 24 -11.17 32.08 8.63
CA PRO A 24 -11.12 31.54 7.28
C PRO A 24 -11.82 30.19 7.27
N ARG A 25 -13.04 30.15 6.70
CA ARG A 25 -13.73 28.89 6.43
C ARG A 25 -13.24 28.39 5.07
N LYS A 26 -12.85 27.11 4.99
CA LYS A 26 -12.59 26.46 3.70
C LYS A 26 -13.77 26.75 2.77
N PRO A 27 -13.53 27.33 1.57
CA PRO A 27 -14.62 27.68 0.67
C PRO A 27 -15.36 26.41 0.28
N ALA A 28 -16.67 26.37 0.55
CA ALA A 28 -17.52 25.28 0.11
C ALA A 28 -17.72 25.43 -1.42
N PRO A 29 -17.26 24.45 -2.24
CA PRO A 29 -17.24 24.58 -3.71
C PRO A 29 -18.63 24.83 -4.31
N TRP A 30 -19.67 24.31 -3.67
CA TRP A 30 -21.08 24.45 -4.08
C TRP A 30 -21.72 25.80 -3.68
N ILE A 31 -20.96 26.79 -3.19
CA ILE A 31 -21.46 28.15 -2.92
C ILE A 31 -21.30 29.02 -4.16
N THR A 32 -22.12 28.73 -5.16
CA THR A 32 -22.15 29.43 -6.44
C THR A 32 -22.83 30.80 -6.35
N PRO A 33 -22.71 31.67 -7.37
CA PRO A 33 -23.42 32.95 -7.41
C PRO A 33 -24.94 32.81 -7.20
N ALA A 34 -25.55 31.74 -7.72
CA ALA A 34 -26.97 31.41 -7.53
C ALA A 34 -27.31 31.20 -6.05
N VAL A 35 -26.50 30.43 -5.31
CA VAL A 35 -26.65 30.25 -3.85
C VAL A 35 -26.49 31.57 -3.10
N LYS A 36 -25.52 32.40 -3.50
CA LYS A 36 -25.29 33.72 -2.87
C LYS A 36 -26.51 34.63 -3.06
N ALA A 37 -27.07 34.69 -4.28
CA ALA A 37 -28.26 35.48 -4.59
C ALA A 37 -29.50 35.00 -3.81
N ALA A 38 -29.70 33.67 -3.71
CA ALA A 38 -30.80 33.09 -2.93
C ALA A 38 -30.68 33.44 -1.43
N LYS A 39 -29.48 33.32 -0.86
CA LYS A 39 -29.19 33.72 0.53
C LYS A 39 -29.43 35.21 0.75
N GLN A 40 -29.09 36.06 -0.21
CA GLN A 40 -29.33 37.51 -0.11
C GLN A 40 -30.83 37.82 -0.04
N LYS A 41 -31.65 37.22 -0.93
CA LYS A 41 -33.12 37.36 -0.90
C LYS A 41 -33.72 36.83 0.40
N GLN A 42 -33.24 35.69 0.90
CA GLN A 42 -33.65 35.15 2.20
C GLN A 42 -33.36 36.14 3.34
N ARG A 43 -32.17 36.75 3.36
CA ARG A 43 -31.79 37.73 4.39
C ARG A 43 -32.60 39.03 4.29
N GLN A 44 -32.92 39.48 3.08
CA GLN A 44 -33.80 40.64 2.87
C GLN A 44 -35.20 40.36 3.44
N ALA A 45 -35.80 39.22 3.11
CA ALA A 45 -37.10 38.80 3.64
C ALA A 45 -37.08 38.63 5.16
N GLU A 46 -36.00 38.07 5.73
CA GLU A 46 -35.82 37.94 7.18
C GLU A 46 -35.81 39.30 7.88
N ARG A 47 -35.07 40.28 7.34
CA ARG A 47 -34.99 41.64 7.91
C ARG A 47 -36.34 42.36 7.85
N GLN A 48 -37.06 42.22 6.74
CA GLN A 48 -38.40 42.79 6.59
C GLN A 48 -39.40 42.18 7.58
N TRP A 49 -39.39 40.85 7.74
CA TRP A 49 -40.22 40.18 8.73
C TRP A 49 -39.89 40.63 10.16
N ARG A 50 -38.61 40.72 10.53
CA ARG A 50 -38.19 41.20 11.86
C ARG A 50 -38.58 42.65 12.13
N LYS A 51 -38.68 43.49 11.09
CA LYS A 51 -39.08 44.89 11.21
C LYS A 51 -40.60 45.07 11.35
N LEU A 52 -41.38 44.31 10.57
CA LEU A 52 -42.82 44.51 10.44
C LEU A 52 -43.67 43.56 11.30
N GLY A 53 -43.13 42.40 11.70
CA GLY A 53 -43.80 41.46 12.60
C GLY A 53 -45.04 40.74 12.05
N THR A 54 -45.42 40.96 10.79
CA THR A 54 -46.67 40.42 10.22
C THR A 54 -46.53 39.00 9.67
N GLN A 55 -47.65 38.27 9.64
CA GLN A 55 -47.73 36.89 9.14
C GLN A 55 -47.34 36.78 7.66
N VAL A 56 -47.76 37.73 6.82
CA VAL A 56 -47.43 37.75 5.38
C VAL A 56 -45.92 37.77 5.15
N HIS A 57 -45.18 38.59 5.88
CA HIS A 57 -43.72 38.66 5.76
C HIS A 57 -43.03 37.41 6.33
N ARG A 58 -43.63 36.77 7.33
CA ARG A 58 -43.18 35.47 7.84
C ARG A 58 -43.27 34.40 6.76
N ASP A 59 -44.37 34.36 6.00
CA ASP A 59 -44.58 33.38 4.94
C ASP A 59 -43.64 33.60 3.75
N ILE A 60 -43.39 34.87 3.38
CA ILE A 60 -42.37 35.25 2.38
C ILE A 60 -40.97 34.79 2.81
N TYR A 61 -40.59 35.01 4.07
CA TYR A 61 -39.32 34.52 4.60
C TYR A 61 -39.22 32.98 4.55
N ILE A 62 -40.28 32.27 4.96
CA ILE A 62 -40.32 30.80 4.91
C ILE A 62 -40.17 30.30 3.47
N HIS A 63 -40.83 30.94 2.51
CA HIS A 63 -40.71 30.63 1.09
C HIS A 63 -39.26 30.78 0.61
N HIS A 64 -38.61 31.92 0.86
CA HIS A 64 -37.22 32.13 0.47
C HIS A 64 -36.24 31.22 1.21
N ARG A 65 -36.52 30.83 2.46
CA ARG A 65 -35.74 29.83 3.20
C ARG A 65 -35.84 28.45 2.54
N LYS A 66 -37.04 28.01 2.15
CA LYS A 66 -37.24 26.74 1.42
C LYS A 66 -36.52 26.76 0.07
N ASN A 67 -36.67 27.85 -0.68
CA ASN A 67 -36.01 28.02 -1.97
C ASN A 67 -34.47 27.98 -1.84
N THR A 68 -33.91 28.71 -0.88
CA THR A 68 -32.46 28.70 -0.64
C THR A 68 -31.96 27.31 -0.25
N LYS A 69 -32.70 26.57 0.57
CA LYS A 69 -32.37 25.18 0.90
C LYS A 69 -32.37 24.28 -0.34
N SER A 70 -33.37 24.42 -1.21
CA SER A 70 -33.47 23.65 -2.46
C SER A 70 -32.29 23.93 -3.39
N ILE A 71 -31.97 25.20 -3.63
CA ILE A 71 -30.84 25.62 -4.48
C ILE A 71 -29.51 25.09 -3.93
N VAL A 72 -29.26 25.22 -2.62
CA VAL A 72 -28.03 24.69 -1.99
C VAL A 72 -27.91 23.17 -2.18
N VAL A 73 -29.01 22.43 -2.05
CA VAL A 73 -29.02 20.98 -2.24
C VAL A 73 -28.78 20.61 -3.70
N ALA A 74 -29.41 21.31 -4.64
CA ALA A 74 -29.25 21.09 -6.08
C ALA A 74 -27.80 21.32 -6.52
N GLU A 75 -27.20 22.45 -6.14
CA GLU A 75 -25.82 22.83 -6.48
C GLU A 75 -24.80 21.87 -5.84
N LYS A 76 -25.04 21.45 -4.59
CA LYS A 76 -24.21 20.43 -3.95
C LYS A 76 -24.29 19.09 -4.68
N ARG A 77 -25.49 18.68 -5.11
CA ARG A 77 -25.67 17.43 -5.87
C ARG A 77 -24.97 17.50 -7.21
N GLN A 78 -25.12 18.62 -7.94
CA GLN A 78 -24.47 18.82 -9.23
C GLN A 78 -22.95 18.73 -9.10
N TYR A 79 -22.35 19.48 -8.17
CA TYR A 79 -20.90 19.45 -7.94
C TYR A 79 -20.38 18.03 -7.62
N LEU A 80 -21.10 17.28 -6.78
CA LEU A 80 -20.70 15.91 -6.44
C LEU A 80 -20.86 14.95 -7.63
N ASN A 81 -21.94 15.06 -8.39
CA ASN A 81 -22.16 14.25 -9.58
C ASN A 81 -21.08 14.51 -10.63
N GLU A 82 -20.75 15.78 -10.90
CA GLU A 82 -19.66 16.15 -11.82
C GLU A 82 -18.33 15.53 -11.37
N LYS A 83 -18.01 15.61 -10.08
CA LYS A 83 -16.79 14.97 -9.54
C LYS A 83 -16.78 13.45 -9.72
N VAL A 84 -17.89 12.78 -9.43
CA VAL A 84 -18.02 11.33 -9.59
C VAL A 84 -17.88 10.93 -11.06
N LEU A 85 -18.56 11.63 -11.97
CA LEU A 85 -18.51 11.37 -13.41
C LEU A 85 -17.13 11.69 -14.01
N SER A 86 -16.41 12.67 -13.47
CA SER A 86 -15.06 13.03 -13.89
C SER A 86 -13.96 12.11 -13.36
N SER A 87 -14.28 11.23 -12.39
CA SER A 87 -13.29 10.33 -11.80
C SER A 87 -13.03 9.16 -12.74
N GLY A 88 -11.80 9.04 -13.24
CA GLY A 88 -11.41 8.01 -14.21
C GLY A 88 -10.99 6.68 -13.58
N SER A 89 -10.90 6.62 -12.24
CA SER A 89 -10.46 5.42 -11.55
C SER A 89 -11.18 5.16 -10.22
N SER A 90 -11.25 3.88 -9.83
CA SER A 90 -11.76 3.46 -8.52
C SER A 90 -10.99 4.10 -7.36
N LYS A 91 -9.69 4.36 -7.54
CA LYS A 91 -8.84 5.04 -6.53
C LYS A 91 -9.25 6.48 -6.29
N GLU A 92 -9.58 7.23 -7.35
CA GLU A 92 -10.07 8.60 -7.26
C GLU A 92 -11.43 8.66 -6.56
N LEU A 93 -12.35 7.75 -6.92
CA LEU A 93 -13.64 7.61 -6.26
C LEU A 93 -13.50 7.28 -4.76
N PHE A 94 -12.58 6.38 -4.40
CA PHE A 94 -12.33 6.03 -3.01
C PHE A 94 -11.76 7.21 -2.22
N SER A 95 -10.83 7.97 -2.83
CA SER A 95 -10.30 9.20 -2.24
C SER A 95 -11.39 10.26 -2.03
N LEU A 96 -12.28 10.44 -3.01
CA LEU A 96 -13.43 11.34 -2.91
C LEU A 96 -14.36 10.92 -1.77
N THR A 97 -14.67 9.64 -1.68
CA THR A 97 -15.53 9.09 -0.62
C THR A 97 -14.93 9.35 0.77
N ASN A 98 -13.63 9.09 0.96
CA ASN A 98 -12.95 9.38 2.22
C ASN A 98 -12.99 10.88 2.57
N GLN A 99 -12.81 11.76 1.58
CA GLN A 99 -12.94 13.20 1.77
C GLN A 99 -14.37 13.59 2.21
N LEU A 100 -15.40 12.99 1.61
CA LEU A 100 -16.80 13.28 1.94
C LEU A 100 -17.21 12.75 3.32
N LEU A 101 -16.64 11.62 3.73
CA LEU A 101 -16.82 11.05 5.06
C LEU A 101 -16.00 11.77 6.14
N GLY A 102 -15.21 12.79 5.77
CA GLY A 102 -14.39 13.53 6.73
C GLY A 102 -13.25 12.71 7.32
N LYS A 103 -12.81 11.65 6.62
CA LYS A 103 -11.62 10.89 7.01
C LYS A 103 -10.39 11.71 6.64
N GLU A 104 -9.98 12.62 7.52
CA GLU A 104 -8.72 13.36 7.37
C GLU A 104 -7.54 12.39 7.52
N LYS A 105 -6.49 12.59 6.74
CA LYS A 105 -5.22 11.86 6.93
C LYS A 105 -4.62 12.31 8.26
N LYS A 106 -4.73 11.47 9.28
CA LYS A 106 -4.03 11.68 10.55
C LYS A 106 -2.52 11.54 10.32
N ALA A 107 -1.73 12.27 11.11
CA ALA A 107 -0.29 12.07 11.13
C ALA A 107 0.03 10.62 11.55
N THR A 108 0.92 9.98 10.79
CA THR A 108 1.18 8.53 10.86
C THR A 108 2.48 8.19 11.60
N LEU A 109 3.28 9.20 11.93
CA LEU A 109 4.61 9.06 12.51
C LEU A 109 4.64 9.68 13.92
N PRO A 110 5.47 9.18 14.84
CA PRO A 110 5.67 9.76 16.17
C PRO A 110 6.19 11.20 16.06
N ASP A 111 5.60 12.12 16.81
CA ASP A 111 5.96 13.55 16.74
C ASP A 111 7.15 13.91 17.66
N SER A 112 7.55 13.01 18.57
CA SER A 112 8.51 13.27 19.65
C SER A 112 9.96 12.91 19.32
N VAL A 113 10.22 12.23 18.20
CA VAL A 113 11.54 11.70 17.85
C VAL A 113 11.99 12.28 16.50
N PRO A 114 13.21 12.85 16.41
CA PRO A 114 13.82 13.25 15.14
C PRO A 114 13.83 12.12 14.09
N CYS A 115 13.65 12.44 12.81
CA CYS A 115 13.45 11.44 11.76
C CYS A 115 14.64 10.50 11.57
N ASP A 116 15.86 11.00 11.70
CA ASP A 116 17.11 10.23 11.67
C ASP A 116 17.12 9.15 12.76
N LYS A 117 16.88 9.54 14.01
CA LYS A 117 16.86 8.62 15.15
C LYS A 117 15.68 7.66 15.08
N LEU A 118 14.55 8.12 14.54
CA LEU A 118 13.38 7.28 14.32
C LEU A 118 13.65 6.18 13.29
N CYS A 119 14.38 6.48 12.21
CA CYS A 119 14.77 5.47 11.22
C CYS A 119 15.62 4.37 11.84
N GLU A 120 16.62 4.74 12.64
CA GLU A 120 17.47 3.80 13.38
C GLU A 120 16.66 2.93 14.34
N ASN A 121 15.83 3.55 15.18
CA ASN A 121 15.05 2.85 16.19
C ASN A 121 14.04 1.87 15.57
N LEU A 122 13.42 2.23 14.45
CA LEU A 122 12.50 1.33 13.74
C LEU A 122 13.24 0.21 13.04
N MET A 123 14.44 0.48 12.48
CA MET A 123 15.28 -0.57 11.90
C MET A 123 15.65 -1.60 12.95
N SER A 124 16.21 -1.18 14.08
CA SER A 124 16.60 -2.09 15.16
C SER A 124 15.40 -2.88 15.66
N PHE A 125 14.26 -2.20 15.87
CA PHE A 125 13.03 -2.88 16.29
C PHE A 125 12.56 -3.96 15.31
N PHE A 126 12.63 -3.71 14.00
CA PHE A 126 12.23 -4.71 13.01
C PHE A 126 13.17 -5.90 12.98
N VAL A 127 14.49 -5.68 13.08
CA VAL A 127 15.50 -6.76 13.14
C VAL A 127 15.36 -7.57 14.43
N ASP A 128 15.39 -6.91 15.60
CA ASP A 128 15.31 -7.53 16.92
C ASP A 128 14.05 -8.38 17.08
N LYS A 129 12.93 -7.91 16.50
CA LYS A 129 11.66 -8.66 16.50
C LYS A 129 11.80 -10.00 15.80
N ILE A 130 12.49 -10.06 14.65
CA ILE A 130 12.67 -11.30 13.90
C ILE A 130 13.64 -12.23 14.62
N ASP A 131 14.74 -11.70 15.14
CA ASP A 131 15.72 -12.47 15.92
C ASP A 131 15.09 -13.09 17.17
N THR A 132 14.21 -12.34 17.85
CA THR A 132 13.44 -12.85 19.00
C THR A 132 12.52 -14.00 18.59
N ILE A 133 11.78 -13.87 17.48
CA ILE A 133 10.89 -14.93 17.00
C ILE A 133 11.70 -16.18 16.66
N ARG A 134 12.83 -16.04 15.96
CA ARG A 134 13.69 -17.17 15.59
C ARG A 134 14.32 -17.86 16.80
N SER A 135 14.82 -17.09 17.76
CA SER A 135 15.39 -17.65 18.99
C SER A 135 14.37 -18.52 19.73
N ASN A 136 13.10 -18.12 19.74
CA ASN A 136 12.02 -18.92 20.33
C ASN A 136 11.71 -20.20 19.53
N LEU A 137 11.83 -20.17 18.19
CA LEU A 137 11.65 -21.35 17.34
C LEU A 137 12.78 -22.38 17.51
N CYS A 138 14.01 -21.93 17.77
CA CYS A 138 15.17 -22.80 17.94
C CYS A 138 15.24 -23.50 19.31
N LEU A 139 14.55 -22.98 20.33
CA LEU A 139 14.51 -23.58 21.67
C LEU A 139 13.71 -24.90 21.71
N GLU A 140 12.90 -25.17 20.69
CA GLU A 140 12.18 -26.45 20.55
C GLU A 140 13.05 -27.47 19.81
N ASN A 141 13.71 -28.33 20.59
CA ASN A 141 14.57 -29.41 20.15
C ASN A 141 14.01 -30.21 18.96
N GLY A 142 14.83 -30.39 17.92
CA GLY A 142 14.78 -31.58 17.05
C GLY A 142 13.51 -31.75 16.23
N ILE A 143 12.95 -30.70 15.64
CA ILE A 143 11.89 -30.85 14.64
C ILE A 143 12.48 -31.59 13.43
N GLN A 144 12.23 -32.90 13.34
CA GLN A 144 12.37 -33.63 12.10
C GLN A 144 11.28 -33.12 11.15
N PHE A 145 11.71 -32.35 10.14
CA PHE A 145 10.81 -31.99 9.06
C PHE A 145 10.27 -33.27 8.42
N PRO A 146 8.97 -33.31 8.04
CA PRO A 146 8.46 -34.44 7.28
C PRO A 146 9.36 -34.65 6.05
N PRO A 147 9.65 -35.91 5.70
CA PRO A 147 10.50 -36.21 4.54
C PRO A 147 9.92 -35.48 3.33
N CYS A 148 10.75 -34.65 2.69
CA CYS A 148 10.37 -34.01 1.45
C CYS A 148 10.22 -35.10 0.39
N GLU A 149 9.06 -35.17 -0.26
CA GLU A 149 8.90 -36.06 -1.40
C GLU A 149 9.91 -35.65 -2.48
N GLU A 150 10.62 -36.65 -3.01
CA GLU A 150 11.58 -36.43 -4.08
C GLU A 150 10.84 -36.06 -5.37
N PHE A 151 11.35 -35.05 -6.05
CA PHE A 151 10.79 -34.63 -7.31
C PHE A 151 11.11 -35.62 -8.44
N HIS A 152 10.07 -36.07 -9.15
CA HIS A 152 10.18 -37.05 -10.24
C HIS A 152 9.86 -36.49 -11.65
N GLY A 153 9.70 -35.18 -11.78
CA GLY A 153 9.34 -34.52 -13.05
C GLY A 153 10.54 -33.97 -13.84
N GLN A 154 10.26 -33.05 -14.76
CA GLN A 154 11.31 -32.35 -15.50
C GLN A 154 11.90 -31.24 -14.63
N PHE A 155 13.20 -31.27 -14.36
CA PHE A 155 13.89 -30.26 -13.55
C PHE A 155 13.96 -28.90 -14.26
N LEU A 156 13.92 -27.83 -13.46
CA LEU A 156 14.29 -26.48 -13.87
C LEU A 156 15.76 -26.25 -13.51
N SER A 157 16.66 -26.58 -14.42
CA SER A 157 18.11 -26.39 -14.26
C SER A 157 18.57 -24.98 -14.61
N GLU A 158 17.94 -24.35 -15.60
CA GLU A 158 18.27 -23.02 -16.10
C GLU A 158 17.03 -22.22 -16.48
N PHE A 159 17.13 -20.90 -16.41
CA PHE A 159 16.09 -20.01 -16.90
C PHE A 159 16.29 -19.73 -18.40
N LYS A 160 15.18 -19.67 -19.13
CA LYS A 160 15.16 -19.25 -20.53
C LYS A 160 15.44 -17.76 -20.64
N LEU A 161 16.31 -17.40 -21.58
CA LEU A 161 16.54 -16.01 -21.95
C LEU A 161 15.27 -15.40 -22.55
N VAL A 162 15.06 -14.13 -22.25
CA VAL A 162 13.90 -13.35 -22.71
C VAL A 162 14.28 -12.40 -23.83
N ASN A 163 13.33 -12.14 -24.71
CA ASN A 163 13.46 -11.10 -25.74
C ASN A 163 12.88 -9.75 -25.27
N GLU A 164 13.23 -8.69 -26.00
CA GLU A 164 12.78 -7.33 -25.69
C GLU A 164 11.25 -7.21 -25.65
N SER A 165 10.52 -7.91 -26.52
CA SER A 165 9.06 -7.88 -26.55
C SER A 165 8.44 -8.42 -25.25
N GLN A 166 8.97 -9.54 -24.74
CA GLN A 166 8.55 -10.14 -23.47
C GLN A 166 8.85 -9.20 -22.29
N VAL A 167 10.04 -8.60 -22.28
CA VAL A 167 10.42 -7.64 -21.23
C VAL A 167 9.52 -6.41 -21.27
N LYS A 168 9.23 -5.89 -22.46
CA LYS A 168 8.33 -4.74 -22.67
C LYS A 168 6.91 -5.03 -22.17
N GLU A 169 6.37 -6.21 -22.44
CA GLU A 169 5.06 -6.64 -21.94
C GLU A 169 5.01 -6.66 -20.40
N ILE A 170 6.03 -7.23 -19.76
CA ILE A 170 6.14 -7.27 -18.29
C ILE A 170 6.25 -5.86 -17.71
N ILE A 171 7.01 -4.97 -18.35
CA ILE A 171 7.15 -3.58 -17.92
C ILE A 171 5.83 -2.82 -18.04
N LEU A 172 5.13 -2.95 -19.17
CA LEU A 172 3.88 -2.22 -19.42
C LEU A 172 2.72 -2.71 -18.55
N SER A 173 2.69 -4.00 -18.20
CA SER A 173 1.74 -4.58 -17.25
C SER A 173 2.08 -4.28 -15.78
N SER A 174 3.26 -3.73 -15.50
CA SER A 174 3.70 -3.42 -14.14
C SER A 174 3.16 -2.09 -13.62
N PRO A 175 2.80 -2.00 -12.33
CA PRO A 175 2.41 -0.72 -11.73
C PRO A 175 3.52 0.32 -11.88
N LYS A 176 3.16 1.53 -12.32
CA LYS A 176 4.06 2.68 -12.45
C LYS A 176 4.41 3.26 -11.08
N LYS A 177 5.24 2.55 -10.32
CA LYS A 177 5.72 2.94 -8.98
C LYS A 177 7.20 3.27 -9.05
N SER A 178 7.59 4.32 -8.32
CA SER A 178 9.00 4.75 -8.22
C SER A 178 9.60 4.32 -6.89
N CYS A 179 10.87 3.95 -6.93
CA CYS A 179 11.74 3.81 -5.78
C CYS A 179 12.72 4.98 -5.73
N PRO A 180 13.06 5.52 -4.54
CA PRO A 180 14.17 6.46 -4.41
C PRO A 180 15.53 5.91 -4.84
N LEU A 181 15.69 4.58 -4.85
CA LEU A 181 16.89 3.90 -5.37
C LEU A 181 16.89 3.79 -6.90
N ASP A 182 15.78 4.11 -7.58
CA ASP A 182 15.75 4.06 -9.03
C ASP A 182 16.62 5.20 -9.60
N PRO A 183 17.43 4.95 -10.63
CA PRO A 183 18.28 5.98 -11.24
C PRO A 183 17.45 7.09 -11.90
N LEU A 184 16.18 6.84 -12.16
CA LEU A 184 15.29 7.77 -12.82
C LEU A 184 13.83 7.61 -12.38
N PRO A 185 13.05 8.70 -12.28
CA PRO A 185 11.63 8.63 -11.95
C PRO A 185 10.84 7.80 -12.96
N SER A 186 9.81 7.07 -12.49
CA SER A 186 9.01 6.20 -13.36
C SER A 186 8.44 6.94 -14.58
N ALA A 187 8.03 8.20 -14.45
CA ALA A 187 7.50 8.96 -15.58
C ALA A 187 8.51 9.09 -16.73
N LEU A 188 9.78 9.39 -16.42
CA LEU A 188 10.85 9.46 -17.41
C LEU A 188 11.23 8.07 -17.93
N PHE A 189 11.20 7.06 -17.07
CA PHE A 189 11.45 5.66 -17.46
C PHE A 189 10.55 5.24 -18.61
N PHE A 190 9.25 5.49 -18.47
CA PHE A 190 8.27 5.09 -19.49
C PHE A 190 8.36 5.94 -20.76
N GLN A 191 8.87 7.17 -20.70
CA GLN A 191 9.12 8.00 -21.89
C GLN A 191 10.34 7.52 -22.69
N CYS A 192 11.37 7.04 -22.00
CA CYS A 192 12.61 6.56 -22.61
C CYS A 192 12.64 5.03 -22.77
N LEU A 193 11.51 4.33 -22.58
CA LEU A 193 11.46 2.88 -22.49
C LEU A 193 12.08 2.20 -23.71
N ASP A 194 11.74 2.65 -24.92
CA ASP A 194 12.22 2.02 -26.15
C ASP A 194 13.75 2.09 -26.29
N VAL A 195 14.38 3.13 -25.73
CA VAL A 195 15.85 3.27 -25.73
C VAL A 195 16.50 2.42 -24.63
N LEU A 196 15.84 2.30 -23.48
CA LEU A 196 16.36 1.54 -22.33
C LEU A 196 16.14 0.02 -22.47
N LEU A 197 15.15 -0.40 -23.25
CA LEU A 197 14.68 -1.77 -23.34
C LEU A 197 15.78 -2.79 -23.70
N PRO A 198 16.68 -2.53 -24.68
CA PRO A 198 17.75 -3.47 -25.00
C PRO A 198 18.69 -3.69 -23.80
N HIS A 199 19.06 -2.62 -23.10
CA HIS A 199 19.96 -2.68 -21.95
C HIS A 199 19.33 -3.39 -20.75
N ILE A 200 18.06 -3.13 -20.48
CA ILE A 200 17.28 -3.83 -19.44
C ILE A 200 17.23 -5.33 -19.76
N THR A 201 16.98 -5.66 -21.02
CA THR A 201 16.91 -7.06 -21.49
C THR A 201 18.26 -7.75 -21.31
N THR A 202 19.37 -7.10 -21.63
CA THR A 202 20.72 -7.62 -21.36
C THR A 202 20.94 -7.87 -19.87
N ILE A 203 20.64 -6.91 -19.00
CA ILE A 203 20.82 -7.09 -17.54
C ILE A 203 20.02 -8.27 -17.01
N ILE A 204 18.77 -8.42 -17.47
CA ILE A 204 17.92 -9.55 -17.07
C ILE A 204 18.53 -10.86 -17.58
N ASN A 205 18.88 -10.93 -18.86
CA ASN A 205 19.43 -12.15 -19.45
C ASN A 205 20.78 -12.56 -18.83
N ASP A 206 21.65 -11.60 -18.50
CA ASP A 206 22.90 -11.87 -17.80
C ASP A 206 22.61 -12.44 -16.41
N SER A 207 21.65 -11.86 -15.68
CA SER A 207 21.23 -12.38 -14.37
C SER A 207 20.73 -13.83 -14.46
N LEU A 208 19.89 -14.14 -15.46
CA LEU A 208 19.36 -15.48 -15.69
C LEU A 208 20.46 -16.48 -16.09
N LEU A 209 21.36 -16.08 -16.99
CA LEU A 209 22.44 -16.91 -17.52
C LEU A 209 23.47 -17.26 -16.45
N PHE A 210 23.91 -16.27 -15.66
CA PHE A 210 24.91 -16.49 -14.61
C PHE A 210 24.31 -17.00 -13.29
N GLY A 211 22.98 -17.10 -13.19
CA GLY A 211 22.30 -17.55 -11.98
C GLY A 211 22.58 -16.63 -10.79
N CYS A 212 22.68 -15.31 -11.01
CA CYS A 212 22.98 -14.36 -9.94
C CYS A 212 22.16 -13.07 -10.07
N VAL A 213 21.83 -12.46 -8.94
CA VAL A 213 21.10 -11.18 -8.89
C VAL A 213 22.13 -10.06 -8.69
N PRO A 214 22.09 -8.97 -9.48
CA PRO A 214 22.98 -7.83 -9.28
C PRO A 214 22.83 -7.22 -7.88
N ASN A 215 23.94 -6.78 -7.28
CA ASN A 215 23.95 -6.30 -5.90
C ASN A 215 23.08 -5.05 -5.71
N GLU A 216 23.05 -4.17 -6.70
CA GLU A 216 22.23 -2.96 -6.73
C GLU A 216 20.72 -3.29 -6.70
N LEU A 217 20.33 -4.49 -7.16
CA LEU A 217 18.95 -4.97 -7.12
C LEU A 217 18.60 -5.72 -5.81
N LYS A 218 19.59 -5.91 -4.93
CA LYS A 218 19.43 -6.54 -3.60
C LYS A 218 19.19 -5.55 -2.46
N GLU A 219 19.19 -4.25 -2.75
CA GLU A 219 18.85 -3.20 -1.78
C GLU A 219 17.32 -2.95 -1.73
N SER A 220 16.78 -2.74 -0.53
CA SER A 220 15.39 -2.34 -0.31
C SER A 220 15.28 -1.16 0.66
N LEU A 221 14.32 -0.26 0.41
CA LEU A 221 13.99 0.82 1.35
C LEU A 221 12.69 0.49 2.09
N ILE A 222 12.78 0.30 3.41
CA ILE A 222 11.64 0.05 4.28
C ILE A 222 10.93 1.36 4.58
N LYS A 223 9.65 1.42 4.25
CA LYS A 223 8.71 2.46 4.67
C LYS A 223 7.84 1.94 5.82
N PRO A 224 8.01 2.45 7.05
CA PRO A 224 7.16 2.07 8.17
C PRO A 224 5.74 2.58 7.93
N LEU A 225 4.76 1.67 7.89
CA LEU A 225 3.34 2.02 7.76
C LEU A 225 2.55 1.58 8.98
N LEU A 226 1.78 2.49 9.57
CA LEU A 226 0.91 2.17 10.69
C LEU A 226 -0.17 1.16 10.26
N LYS A 227 -0.38 0.10 11.04
CA LYS A 227 -1.33 -0.99 10.74
C LYS A 227 -2.77 -0.49 10.61
N LYS A 228 -3.15 0.50 11.42
CA LYS A 228 -4.45 1.17 11.42
C LYS A 228 -4.28 2.62 11.89
N ASP A 229 -5.09 3.52 11.35
CA ASP A 229 -4.97 4.98 11.58
C ASP A 229 -5.26 5.43 13.03
N ASP A 230 -5.86 4.57 13.84
CA ASP A 230 -6.25 4.83 15.23
C ASP A 230 -5.26 4.26 16.26
N LEU A 231 -4.26 3.51 15.82
CA LEU A 231 -3.25 2.93 16.70
C LEU A 231 -2.28 4.00 17.21
N ASP A 232 -1.71 3.74 18.39
CA ASP A 232 -0.68 4.60 18.96
C ASP A 232 0.59 4.56 18.09
N ARG A 233 0.92 5.72 17.55
CA ARG A 233 2.10 5.98 16.72
C ARG A 233 3.41 5.83 17.50
N ASN A 234 3.41 5.94 18.83
CA ASN A 234 4.62 5.80 19.64
C ASN A 234 5.00 4.34 19.90
N VAL A 235 4.16 3.38 19.51
CA VAL A 235 4.39 1.95 19.71
C VAL A 235 4.84 1.31 18.41
N TYR A 236 6.11 0.92 18.32
CA TYR A 236 6.72 0.37 17.08
C TYR A 236 6.06 -0.93 16.58
N LYS A 237 5.48 -1.75 17.48
CA LYS A 237 4.71 -2.96 17.11
C LYS A 237 3.50 -2.64 16.21
N ASN A 238 3.02 -1.40 16.21
CA ASN A 238 1.91 -0.95 15.37
C ASN A 238 2.31 -0.66 13.92
N TYR A 239 3.61 -0.69 13.59
CA TYR A 239 4.09 -0.47 12.22
C TYR A 239 4.29 -1.79 11.48
N ARG A 240 4.12 -1.73 10.15
CA ARG A 240 4.51 -2.74 9.18
C ARG A 240 5.74 -2.25 8.43
N PRO A 241 6.81 -3.06 8.30
CA PRO A 241 7.92 -2.73 7.43
C PRO A 241 7.50 -2.98 5.98
N VAL A 242 7.30 -1.92 5.18
CA VAL A 242 6.96 -2.06 3.75
C VAL A 242 8.19 -1.83 2.89
N SER A 243 8.75 -2.92 2.36
CA SER A 243 9.95 -2.90 1.53
C SER A 243 9.65 -2.32 0.14
N ASN A 244 10.39 -1.29 -0.24
CA ASN A 244 10.32 -0.66 -1.54
C ASN A 244 11.60 -0.96 -2.33
N LEU A 245 11.49 -1.92 -3.25
CA LEU A 245 12.60 -2.32 -4.10
C LEU A 245 12.75 -1.40 -5.33
N PRO A 246 13.95 -1.32 -5.92
CA PRO A 246 14.14 -0.80 -7.26
C PRO A 246 13.17 -1.42 -8.28
N PHE A 247 12.73 -0.62 -9.25
CA PHE A 247 11.81 -1.05 -10.30
C PHE A 247 12.38 -2.23 -11.09
N LEU A 248 13.65 -2.15 -11.49
CA LEU A 248 14.31 -3.21 -12.26
C LEU A 248 14.37 -4.54 -11.50
N SER A 249 14.58 -4.48 -10.17
CA SER A 249 14.55 -5.67 -9.29
C SER A 249 13.19 -6.39 -9.37
N LYS A 250 12.09 -5.62 -9.33
CA LYS A 250 10.73 -6.16 -9.48
C LYS A 250 10.47 -6.74 -10.87
N ILE A 251 11.05 -6.17 -11.93
CA ILE A 251 10.90 -6.70 -13.29
C ILE A 251 11.64 -8.04 -13.42
N LEU A 252 12.87 -8.12 -12.92
CA LEU A 252 13.64 -9.36 -12.88
C LEU A 252 12.90 -10.46 -12.11
N GLU A 253 12.37 -10.14 -10.92
CA GLU A 253 11.54 -11.08 -10.14
C GLU A 253 10.33 -11.59 -10.92
N LYS A 254 9.65 -10.73 -11.68
CA LYS A 254 8.50 -11.14 -12.50
C LYS A 254 8.88 -12.07 -13.65
N VAL A 255 10.04 -11.85 -14.27
CA VAL A 255 10.56 -12.73 -15.32
C VAL A 255 10.81 -14.12 -14.74
N VAL A 256 11.52 -14.22 -13.61
CA VAL A 256 11.78 -15.49 -12.92
C VAL A 256 10.49 -16.15 -12.45
N LEU A 257 9.59 -15.38 -11.83
CA LEU A 257 8.30 -15.87 -11.34
C LEU A 257 7.47 -16.48 -12.47
N LYS A 258 7.41 -15.85 -13.64
CA LYS A 258 6.69 -16.38 -14.79
C LYS A 258 7.20 -17.77 -15.18
N GLN A 259 8.53 -17.93 -15.27
CA GLN A 259 9.14 -19.22 -15.63
C GLN A 259 8.97 -20.27 -14.53
N LEU A 260 9.04 -19.85 -13.26
CA LEU A 260 8.76 -20.72 -12.12
C LEU A 260 7.31 -21.24 -12.16
N MET A 261 6.34 -20.36 -12.38
CA MET A 261 4.92 -20.74 -12.49
C MET A 261 4.67 -21.71 -13.66
N GLU A 262 5.29 -21.48 -14.81
CA GLU A 262 5.22 -22.39 -15.96
C GLU A 262 5.79 -23.77 -15.63
N HIS A 263 6.91 -23.84 -14.90
CA HIS A 263 7.51 -25.09 -14.43
C HIS A 263 6.60 -25.84 -13.45
N LEU A 264 6.02 -25.13 -12.48
CA LEU A 264 5.12 -25.74 -11.50
C LEU A 264 3.86 -26.29 -12.15
N ALA A 265 3.24 -25.51 -13.04
CA ALA A 265 2.05 -25.94 -13.77
C ALA A 265 2.33 -27.14 -14.67
N LYS A 266 3.51 -27.20 -15.30
CA LYS A 266 3.90 -28.32 -16.18
C LYS A 266 4.12 -29.62 -15.42
N ASN A 267 4.51 -29.55 -14.15
CA ASN A 267 4.82 -30.71 -13.32
C ASN A 267 3.73 -30.99 -12.26
N ASP A 268 2.54 -30.38 -12.39
CA ASP A 268 1.42 -30.52 -11.44
C ASP A 268 1.79 -30.23 -9.98
N LEU A 269 2.68 -29.26 -9.76
CA LEU A 269 3.18 -28.85 -8.43
C LEU A 269 2.40 -27.68 -7.82
N VAL A 270 1.30 -27.25 -8.45
CA VAL A 270 0.48 -26.13 -7.96
C VAL A 270 -0.57 -26.66 -6.99
N GLU A 271 -0.58 -26.15 -5.76
CA GLU A 271 -1.59 -26.53 -4.77
C GLU A 271 -3.00 -26.14 -5.24
N GLU A 272 -3.93 -27.09 -5.14
CA GLU A 272 -5.31 -26.91 -5.60
C GLU A 272 -6.06 -25.99 -4.64
N LEU A 273 -5.89 -26.22 -3.32
CA LEU A 273 -6.62 -25.51 -2.27
C LEU A 273 -6.04 -24.14 -1.94
N GLN A 274 -4.89 -23.77 -2.51
CA GLN A 274 -4.35 -22.43 -2.39
C GLN A 274 -5.21 -21.41 -3.14
N SER A 275 -5.79 -20.46 -2.41
CA SER A 275 -6.48 -19.32 -3.02
C SER A 275 -5.66 -18.02 -3.06
N ALA A 276 -4.68 -17.86 -2.17
CA ALA A 276 -3.87 -16.64 -2.13
C ALA A 276 -2.85 -16.61 -3.29
N TYR A 277 -2.71 -15.44 -3.93
CA TYR A 277 -1.73 -15.17 -5.00
C TYR A 277 -1.84 -16.04 -6.27
N LYS A 278 -2.91 -16.84 -6.39
CA LYS A 278 -3.19 -17.66 -7.57
C LYS A 278 -4.10 -16.92 -8.55
N PRO A 279 -3.78 -16.89 -9.86
CA PRO A 279 -4.67 -16.31 -10.86
C PRO A 279 -6.06 -16.95 -10.79
N LEU A 280 -7.12 -16.15 -10.93
CA LEU A 280 -8.53 -16.58 -10.87
C LEU A 280 -9.03 -17.05 -9.49
N HIS A 281 -8.23 -16.95 -8.42
CA HIS A 281 -8.66 -17.21 -7.05
C HIS A 281 -8.75 -15.90 -6.24
N SER A 282 -9.55 -15.90 -5.17
CA SER A 282 -9.74 -14.77 -4.26
C SER A 282 -10.03 -15.23 -2.84
N THR A 283 -10.21 -14.29 -1.91
CA THR A 283 -10.69 -14.61 -0.55
C THR A 283 -12.11 -15.19 -0.56
N GLU A 284 -12.90 -14.87 -1.60
CA GLU A 284 -14.25 -15.39 -1.76
C GLU A 284 -14.24 -16.85 -2.20
N THR A 285 -13.29 -17.25 -3.06
CA THR A 285 -13.17 -18.67 -3.47
C THR A 285 -12.76 -19.55 -2.29
N ALA A 286 -11.85 -19.08 -1.44
CA ALA A 286 -11.47 -19.78 -0.21
C ALA A 286 -12.67 -19.93 0.74
N LEU A 287 -13.38 -18.82 1.00
CA LEU A 287 -14.55 -18.83 1.87
C LEU A 287 -15.65 -19.76 1.35
N LEU A 288 -15.89 -19.74 0.04
CA LEU A 288 -16.88 -20.60 -0.60
C LEU A 288 -16.53 -22.08 -0.41
N LYS A 289 -15.26 -22.45 -0.58
CA LYS A 289 -14.80 -23.83 -0.40
C LYS A 289 -14.99 -24.29 1.05
N VAL A 290 -14.48 -23.52 2.02
CA VAL A 290 -14.62 -23.84 3.46
C VAL A 290 -16.09 -23.95 3.87
N THR A 291 -16.94 -23.01 3.45
CA THR A 291 -18.36 -23.04 3.80
C THR A 291 -19.09 -24.22 3.16
N THR A 292 -18.78 -24.56 1.91
CA THR A 292 -19.36 -25.73 1.23
C THR A 292 -18.98 -27.03 1.93
N ASP A 293 -17.72 -27.19 2.32
CA ASP A 293 -17.24 -28.39 3.01
C ASP A 293 -17.92 -28.58 4.38
N LEU A 294 -18.10 -27.48 5.13
CA LEU A 294 -18.83 -27.51 6.40
C LEU A 294 -20.31 -27.85 6.23
N LEU A 295 -20.96 -27.34 5.18
CA LEU A 295 -22.37 -27.64 4.90
C LEU A 295 -22.56 -29.10 4.49
N ASN A 296 -21.71 -29.61 3.58
CA ASN A 296 -21.77 -31.01 3.14
C ASN A 296 -21.56 -31.98 4.32
N ALA A 297 -20.57 -31.72 5.18
CA ALA A 297 -20.34 -32.54 6.37
C ALA A 297 -21.53 -32.49 7.34
N THR A 298 -22.22 -31.34 7.44
CA THR A 298 -23.43 -31.20 8.26
C THR A 298 -24.59 -32.02 7.68
N ASP A 299 -24.78 -31.99 6.36
CA ASP A 299 -25.82 -32.77 5.67
C ASP A 299 -25.60 -34.28 5.80
N GLU A 300 -24.34 -34.72 5.90
CA GLU A 300 -23.96 -36.11 6.18
C GLU A 300 -24.08 -36.50 7.67
N GLY A 301 -24.45 -35.56 8.55
CA GLY A 301 -24.57 -35.78 9.99
C GLY A 301 -23.21 -35.90 10.72
N LEU A 302 -22.13 -35.43 10.10
CA LEU A 302 -20.79 -35.42 10.70
C LEU A 302 -20.59 -34.21 11.62
N VAL A 303 -19.65 -34.34 12.55
CA VAL A 303 -19.19 -33.21 13.39
C VAL A 303 -18.01 -32.54 12.70
N SER A 304 -18.16 -31.25 12.40
CA SER A 304 -17.12 -30.44 11.77
C SER A 304 -16.34 -29.61 12.79
N VAL A 305 -15.02 -29.56 12.64
CA VAL A 305 -14.12 -28.72 13.44
C VAL A 305 -13.29 -27.84 12.51
N LEU A 306 -13.34 -26.52 12.71
CA LEU A 306 -12.55 -25.56 11.95
C LEU A 306 -11.38 -25.05 12.79
N ALA A 307 -10.15 -25.37 12.37
CA ALA A 307 -8.93 -24.86 12.99
C ALA A 307 -8.38 -23.69 12.16
N LEU A 308 -8.25 -22.51 12.78
CA LEU A 308 -7.71 -21.31 12.16
C LEU A 308 -6.31 -21.04 12.70
N LEU A 309 -5.30 -21.13 11.83
CA LEU A 309 -3.90 -20.91 12.18
C LEU A 309 -3.44 -19.55 11.64
N ASP A 310 -2.57 -18.86 12.37
CA ASP A 310 -1.93 -17.63 11.88
C ASP A 310 -0.45 -17.66 12.23
N LEU A 311 0.40 -17.50 11.21
CA LEU A 311 1.85 -17.56 11.34
C LEU A 311 2.41 -16.17 11.64
N SER A 312 3.09 -16.05 12.79
CA SER A 312 3.74 -14.80 13.18
C SER A 312 4.92 -14.47 12.27
N ALA A 313 4.82 -13.37 11.52
CA ALA A 313 5.89 -12.88 10.63
C ALA A 313 6.37 -13.96 9.64
N ALA A 314 5.42 -14.66 9.01
CA ALA A 314 5.68 -15.83 8.19
C ALA A 314 6.74 -15.64 7.10
N PHE A 315 6.78 -14.47 6.45
CA PHE A 315 7.76 -14.15 5.41
C PHE A 315 9.15 -13.91 6.03
N ASP A 316 9.20 -13.07 7.07
CA ASP A 316 10.44 -12.61 7.73
C ASP A 316 11.20 -13.73 8.45
N THR A 317 10.51 -14.83 8.78
CA THR A 317 11.02 -15.95 9.55
C THR A 317 11.49 -17.14 8.72
N ILE A 318 11.34 -17.09 7.38
CA ILE A 318 11.75 -18.18 6.50
C ILE A 318 13.25 -18.43 6.63
N ASP A 319 13.59 -19.69 6.91
CA ASP A 319 14.97 -20.15 6.85
C ASP A 319 15.42 -20.38 5.42
N HIS A 320 16.54 -19.75 5.04
CA HIS A 320 17.06 -19.80 3.67
C HIS A 320 17.51 -21.20 3.27
N HIS A 321 18.12 -21.96 4.17
CA HIS A 321 18.59 -23.31 3.86
C HIS A 321 17.41 -24.24 3.61
N ILE A 322 16.40 -24.21 4.48
CA ILE A 322 15.19 -25.02 4.30
C ILE A 322 14.47 -24.65 3.01
N LEU A 323 14.36 -23.36 2.67
CA LEU A 323 13.75 -22.93 1.42
C LEU A 323 14.52 -23.48 0.20
N LEU A 324 15.85 -23.35 0.18
CA LEU A 324 16.67 -23.84 -0.93
C LEU A 324 16.63 -25.35 -1.07
N ASP A 325 16.67 -26.09 0.04
CA ASP A 325 16.54 -27.54 0.04
C ASP A 325 15.18 -27.98 -0.50
N ARG A 326 14.09 -27.27 -0.16
CA ARG A 326 12.76 -27.53 -0.73
C ARG A 326 12.68 -27.24 -2.21
N LEU A 327 13.20 -26.09 -2.67
CA LEU A 327 13.25 -25.75 -4.09
C LEU A 327 13.99 -26.84 -4.87
N LYS A 328 15.05 -27.39 -4.29
CA LYS A 328 15.84 -28.48 -4.90
C LYS A 328 15.13 -29.82 -4.87
N ILE A 329 14.71 -30.30 -3.70
CA ILE A 329 14.24 -31.68 -3.48
C ILE A 329 12.81 -31.85 -3.96
N THR A 330 11.91 -30.92 -3.60
CA THR A 330 10.46 -31.05 -3.84
C THR A 330 10.03 -30.42 -5.16
N PHE A 331 10.64 -29.29 -5.54
CA PHE A 331 10.25 -28.56 -6.74
C PHE A 331 11.16 -28.81 -7.96
N GLY A 332 12.22 -29.61 -7.82
CA GLY A 332 13.09 -29.96 -8.94
C GLY A 332 13.86 -28.79 -9.54
N ILE A 333 14.20 -27.77 -8.74
CA ILE A 333 15.00 -26.64 -9.18
C ILE A 333 16.48 -26.95 -8.95
N SER A 334 17.31 -26.82 -9.98
CA SER A 334 18.70 -27.26 -9.94
C SER A 334 19.63 -26.25 -10.62
N GLU A 335 20.94 -26.51 -10.56
CA GLU A 335 21.99 -25.79 -11.29
C GLU A 335 21.88 -24.25 -11.20
N THR A 336 21.92 -23.56 -12.34
CA THR A 336 21.96 -22.09 -12.42
C THR A 336 20.68 -21.46 -11.90
N ALA A 337 19.53 -22.11 -12.09
CA ALA A 337 18.26 -21.65 -11.53
C ALA A 337 18.28 -21.66 -9.99
N LEU A 338 18.81 -22.73 -9.38
CA LEU A 338 18.97 -22.81 -7.92
C LEU A 338 20.00 -21.79 -7.39
N CYS A 339 21.11 -21.60 -8.11
CA CYS A 339 22.09 -20.55 -7.81
C CYS A 339 21.44 -19.16 -7.80
N TRP A 340 20.52 -18.89 -8.74
CA TRP A 340 19.80 -17.62 -8.79
C TRP A 340 18.94 -17.40 -7.55
N PHE A 341 18.17 -18.40 -7.10
CA PHE A 341 17.37 -18.29 -5.87
C PHE A 341 18.26 -18.10 -4.63
N SER A 342 19.39 -18.82 -4.55
CA SER A 342 20.37 -18.64 -3.48
C SER A 342 20.93 -17.22 -3.46
N SER A 343 21.33 -16.70 -4.62
CA SER A 343 21.77 -15.32 -4.77
C SER A 343 20.66 -14.31 -4.44
N TYR A 344 19.41 -14.61 -4.79
CA TYR A 344 18.28 -13.71 -4.60
C TYR A 344 17.97 -13.46 -3.12
N ILE A 345 18.05 -14.52 -2.29
CA ILE A 345 17.78 -14.44 -0.84
C ILE A 345 18.99 -14.03 -0.01
N SER A 346 20.21 -14.26 -0.53
CA SER A 346 21.46 -13.99 0.19
C SER A 346 21.98 -12.56 -0.01
N ASN A 347 22.67 -12.03 1.02
CA ASN A 347 23.33 -10.71 1.00
C ASN A 347 22.40 -9.55 0.60
N ARG A 348 21.12 -9.61 0.99
CA ARG A 348 20.18 -8.51 0.80
C ARG A 348 20.37 -7.46 1.88
N HIS A 349 20.17 -6.21 1.51
CA HIS A 349 20.40 -5.05 2.37
C HIS A 349 19.10 -4.25 2.47
N GLN A 350 18.71 -3.87 3.68
CA GLN A 350 17.53 -3.05 3.90
C GLN A 350 17.87 -1.80 4.71
N SER A 351 17.22 -0.67 4.40
CA SER A 351 17.33 0.57 5.17
C SER A 351 15.96 1.18 5.41
N VAL A 352 15.71 1.74 6.60
CA VAL A 352 14.45 2.45 6.87
C VAL A 352 14.57 3.88 6.33
N ILE A 353 13.54 4.32 5.61
CA ILE A 353 13.44 5.70 5.11
C ILE A 353 12.16 6.36 5.65
N ILE A 354 12.33 7.52 6.27
CA ILE A 354 11.24 8.35 6.79
C ILE A 354 11.45 9.77 6.28
N GLU A 355 10.47 10.27 5.54
CA GLU A 355 10.59 11.53 4.80
C GLU A 355 11.81 11.51 3.88
N ASN A 356 12.88 12.25 4.23
CA ASN A 356 14.14 12.31 3.47
C ASN A 356 15.34 11.74 4.25
N GLU A 357 15.13 11.24 5.46
CA GLU A 357 16.18 10.65 6.28
C GLU A 357 16.22 9.13 6.08
N LYS A 358 17.44 8.58 6.00
CA LYS A 358 17.72 7.15 5.83
C LYS A 358 18.51 6.65 7.03
N SER A 359 18.22 5.44 7.50
CA SER A 359 19.05 4.80 8.52
C SER A 359 20.49 4.62 8.01
N PRO A 360 21.52 4.93 8.82
CA PRO A 360 22.93 4.87 8.41
C PRO A 360 23.40 3.44 8.12
N ASP A 361 22.84 2.45 8.83
CA ASP A 361 23.20 1.05 8.64
C ASP A 361 22.18 0.33 7.74
N SER A 362 22.71 -0.31 6.70
CA SER A 362 21.96 -1.32 5.94
C SER A 362 22.08 -2.64 6.67
N ALA A 363 21.01 -3.07 7.34
CA ALA A 363 21.00 -4.38 7.97
C ALA A 363 21.02 -5.46 6.88
N ILE A 364 21.92 -6.42 7.02
CA ILE A 364 21.87 -7.64 6.20
C ILE A 364 20.59 -8.37 6.58
N VAL A 365 19.76 -8.65 5.59
CA VAL A 365 18.60 -9.51 5.77
C VAL A 365 19.10 -10.93 5.89
N VAL A 366 19.32 -11.37 7.13
CA VAL A 366 19.73 -12.73 7.46
C VAL A 366 18.58 -13.71 7.14
N THR A 367 17.32 -13.25 7.19
CA THR A 367 16.13 -14.05 6.87
C THR A 367 15.01 -13.23 6.24
N GLY A 368 14.30 -13.83 5.26
CA GLY A 368 12.88 -13.58 5.07
C GLY A 368 12.30 -12.20 4.69
N ASP A 369 13.05 -11.14 4.36
CA ASP A 369 12.41 -9.90 3.84
C ASP A 369 11.89 -10.11 2.40
N LEU A 370 10.79 -10.86 2.27
CA LEU A 370 10.12 -11.24 1.03
C LEU A 370 8.68 -10.72 0.98
N ASN A 371 8.20 -10.12 2.08
CA ASN A 371 6.84 -9.61 2.26
C ASN A 371 6.34 -8.70 1.12
N HIS A 372 7.24 -7.93 0.52
CA HIS A 372 6.91 -6.92 -0.51
C HIS A 372 7.57 -7.20 -1.86
N HIS A 373 8.30 -8.31 -1.94
CA HIS A 373 8.84 -8.84 -3.17
C HIS A 373 7.72 -9.51 -3.97
N THR A 374 7.73 -9.36 -5.28
CA THR A 374 6.74 -10.01 -6.15
C THR A 374 6.95 -11.52 -6.08
N LEU A 375 8.20 -11.96 -6.24
CA LEU A 375 8.58 -13.37 -6.14
C LEU A 375 8.51 -13.87 -4.70
N GLY A 376 8.79 -13.00 -3.72
CA GLY A 376 8.79 -13.38 -2.31
C GLY A 376 7.44 -13.84 -1.78
N LYS A 377 6.35 -13.22 -2.26
CA LYS A 377 4.98 -13.62 -1.89
C LYS A 377 4.65 -15.04 -2.32
N ASP A 378 5.08 -15.41 -3.51
CA ASP A 378 4.89 -16.74 -4.07
C ASP A 378 5.86 -17.76 -3.45
N LEU A 379 7.11 -17.35 -3.17
CA LEU A 379 8.10 -18.20 -2.49
C LEU A 379 7.69 -18.62 -1.08
N THR A 380 7.04 -17.75 -0.31
CA THR A 380 6.53 -18.09 1.02
C THR A 380 5.40 -19.12 0.95
N ASN A 381 4.58 -19.08 -0.10
CA ASN A 381 3.56 -20.10 -0.31
C ASN A 381 4.24 -21.48 -0.46
N PHE A 382 5.34 -21.58 -1.21
CA PHE A 382 6.14 -22.84 -1.32
C PHE A 382 6.71 -23.33 0.00
N HIS A 383 7.10 -22.44 0.91
CA HIS A 383 7.55 -22.84 2.24
C HIS A 383 6.39 -23.34 3.11
N GLN A 384 5.18 -22.79 2.94
CA GLN A 384 3.97 -23.17 3.68
C GLN A 384 3.37 -24.51 3.21
N TYR A 385 3.47 -24.86 1.92
CA TYR A 385 2.93 -26.13 1.39
C TYR A 385 3.47 -27.39 2.06
N ALA A 386 4.66 -27.31 2.63
CA ALA A 386 5.26 -28.45 3.32
C ALA A 386 4.70 -28.77 4.71
N LYS A 387 3.79 -27.94 5.24
CA LYS A 387 3.16 -28.21 6.54
C LYS A 387 1.83 -28.96 6.42
N GLY A 388 1.39 -29.34 5.21
CA GLY A 388 0.10 -30.03 5.03
C GLY A 388 -1.10 -29.19 5.50
N THR A 389 -0.93 -27.88 5.60
CA THR A 389 -1.97 -26.95 6.06
C THR A 389 -2.38 -26.07 4.89
N ALA A 390 -3.43 -26.50 4.19
CA ALA A 390 -4.19 -25.63 3.30
C ALA A 390 -4.96 -24.60 4.14
N PHE A 391 -5.03 -23.36 3.64
CA PHE A 391 -5.93 -22.31 4.12
C PHE A 391 -7.09 -22.14 3.16
#